data_AF-A0A849WRR2-F1
#
_entry.id   AF-A0A849WRR2-F1
#
_cell.length_a   1.000
_cell.length_b   1.000
_cell.length_c   1.000
_cell.angle_alpha   90.00
_cell.angle_beta   90.00
_cell.angle_gamma   90.00
#
_symmetry.space_group_name_H-M   'P 1'
#
loop_
_entity.id
_entity.type
_entity.pdbx_description
1 polymer ?
#
loop_
_entity_poly.entity_id
_entity_poly.type
_entity_poly.pdbx_seq_one_letter_code
_entity_poly.pdbx_strand_id
1 'polypeptide(L)'
;MHIDPAITSMSQNPFAIITIIAAPAILTNASSILGLSTGNRLMKCLDTISTLERKIGEKHHEQNIKVFEQQLALSHKQSRHFLRALRSSYVSLGAFAFSCFLALLGSALLLVVTVNIIEPLAVISLFVGGAGVLGLVWSSFELFLASQITVRIMEKNYSLTKFNNDAII
;
A
#
# COMPACT_ATOMS: atom_id res chain seq x y z
N MET A 1 -39.12 25.31 12.68
CA MET A 1 -38.40 24.30 11.87
C MET A 1 -37.24 25.01 11.19
N HIS A 2 -36.12 25.15 11.91
CA HIS A 2 -34.94 25.85 11.41
C HIS A 2 -34.08 24.79 10.69
N ILE A 3 -34.17 24.74 9.37
CA ILE A 3 -33.29 23.90 8.55
C ILE A 3 -31.96 24.64 8.49
N ASP A 4 -30.90 24.02 8.99
CA ASP A 4 -29.55 24.57 8.95
C ASP A 4 -29.17 24.98 7.51
N PRO A 5 -28.64 26.20 7.29
CA PRO A 5 -28.28 26.69 5.96
C PRO A 5 -27.15 25.87 5.29
N ALA A 6 -26.43 25.05 6.07
CA ALA A 6 -25.41 24.15 5.56
C ALA A 6 -25.99 23.02 4.69
N ILE A 7 -27.14 22.45 5.06
CA ILE A 7 -27.76 21.32 4.34
C ILE A 7 -28.31 21.78 2.97
N THR A 8 -28.78 23.01 2.88
CA THR A 8 -29.24 23.62 1.61
C THR A 8 -28.10 23.95 0.65
N SER A 9 -26.89 24.24 1.14
CA SER A 9 -25.73 24.53 0.29
C SER A 9 -25.16 23.29 -0.44
N MET A 10 -25.28 22.10 0.16
CA MET A 10 -24.69 20.87 -0.38
C MET A 10 -25.53 20.25 -1.50
N SER A 11 -26.86 20.45 -1.49
CA SER A 11 -27.73 20.06 -2.62
C SER A 11 -27.60 21.01 -3.82
N GLN A 12 -27.09 22.23 -3.61
CA GLN A 12 -26.89 23.23 -4.65
C GLN A 12 -25.59 23.01 -5.45
N ASN A 13 -24.64 22.22 -4.92
CA ASN A 13 -23.39 21.91 -5.60
C ASN A 13 -23.35 20.42 -6.02
N PRO A 14 -23.78 20.08 -7.25
CA PRO A 14 -23.79 18.69 -7.73
C PRO A 14 -22.39 18.06 -7.75
N PHE A 15 -21.32 18.85 -7.88
CA PHE A 15 -19.95 18.35 -7.80
C PHE A 15 -19.59 17.86 -6.39
N ALA A 16 -20.11 18.50 -5.33
CA ALA A 16 -19.84 18.07 -3.96
C ALA A 16 -20.38 16.66 -3.69
N ILE A 17 -21.61 16.38 -4.16
CA ILE A 17 -22.24 15.06 -4.04
C ILE A 17 -21.44 14.01 -4.82
N ILE A 18 -21.07 14.32 -6.07
CA ILE A 18 -20.26 13.41 -6.89
C ILE A 18 -18.91 13.15 -6.25
N THR A 19 -18.22 14.17 -5.71
CA THR A 19 -16.92 14.00 -5.06
C THR A 19 -17.00 13.16 -3.79
N ILE A 20 -18.01 13.35 -2.95
CA ILE A 20 -18.20 12.55 -1.71
C ILE A 20 -18.39 11.06 -2.03
N ILE A 21 -19.04 10.73 -3.15
CA ILE A 21 -19.28 9.33 -3.56
C ILE A 21 -18.08 8.78 -4.34
N ALA A 22 -17.59 9.55 -5.31
CA ALA A 22 -16.56 9.09 -6.26
C ALA A 22 -15.18 9.03 -5.62
N ALA A 23 -14.81 9.96 -4.73
CA ALA A 23 -13.46 9.99 -4.17
C ALA A 23 -13.13 8.71 -3.36
N PRO A 24 -13.98 8.24 -2.43
CA PRO A 24 -13.80 6.94 -1.79
C PRO A 24 -13.73 5.76 -2.78
N ALA A 25 -14.61 5.73 -3.78
CA ALA A 25 -14.67 4.65 -4.75
C ALA A 25 -13.41 4.57 -5.63
N ILE A 26 -12.89 5.70 -6.10
CA ILE A 26 -11.66 5.77 -6.88
C ILE A 26 -10.46 5.38 -6.00
N LEU A 27 -10.41 5.88 -4.76
CA LEU A 27 -9.34 5.58 -3.82
C LEU A 27 -9.23 4.08 -3.54
N THR A 28 -10.32 3.40 -3.20
CA THR A 28 -10.31 1.96 -2.88
C THR A 28 -9.96 1.11 -4.10
N ASN A 29 -10.46 1.48 -5.29
CA ASN A 29 -10.13 0.79 -6.53
C ASN A 29 -8.64 0.92 -6.87
N ALA A 30 -8.09 2.14 -6.78
CA ALA A 30 -6.67 2.38 -6.99
C ALA A 30 -5.81 1.63 -5.97
N SER A 31 -6.17 1.67 -4.69
CA SER A 31 -5.47 0.95 -3.62
C SER A 31 -5.52 -0.58 -3.80
N SER A 32 -6.61 -1.13 -4.33
CA SER A 32 -6.72 -2.57 -4.64
C SER A 32 -5.74 -2.99 -5.72
N ILE A 33 -5.67 -2.20 -6.81
CA ILE A 33 -4.71 -2.45 -7.90
C ILE A 33 -3.27 -2.32 -7.39
N LEU A 34 -2.98 -1.30 -6.56
CA LEU A 34 -1.66 -1.13 -5.94
C LEU A 34 -1.29 -2.30 -5.03
N GLY A 35 -2.23 -2.78 -4.21
CA GLY A 35 -2.03 -3.95 -3.35
C GLY A 35 -1.71 -5.22 -4.15
N LEU A 36 -2.49 -5.49 -5.20
CA LEU A 36 -2.26 -6.62 -6.11
C LEU A 36 -0.92 -6.51 -6.83
N SER A 37 -0.60 -5.34 -7.38
CA SER A 37 0.69 -5.07 -8.03
C SER A 37 1.87 -5.26 -7.08
N THR A 38 1.73 -4.81 -5.82
CA THR A 38 2.73 -4.98 -4.76
C THR A 38 2.90 -6.45 -4.39
N GLY A 39 1.81 -7.20 -4.24
CA GLY A 39 1.85 -8.65 -3.98
C GLY A 39 2.56 -9.41 -5.10
N ASN A 40 2.27 -9.08 -6.36
CA ASN A 40 2.96 -9.68 -7.52
C ASN A 40 4.45 -9.35 -7.54
N ARG A 41 4.85 -8.12 -7.21
CA ARG A 41 6.26 -7.72 -7.10
C ARG A 41 6.98 -8.43 -5.96
N LEU A 42 6.30 -8.64 -4.83
CA LEU A 42 6.83 -9.39 -3.69
C LEU A 42 7.09 -10.85 -4.06
N MET A 43 6.14 -11.54 -4.70
CA MET A 43 6.32 -12.93 -5.13
C MET A 43 7.55 -13.07 -6.04
N LYS A 44 7.67 -12.19 -7.05
CA LYS A 44 8.85 -12.16 -7.93
C LYS A 44 10.16 -11.92 -7.16
N CYS A 45 10.14 -11.09 -6.12
CA CYS A 45 11.30 -10.86 -5.27
C CYS A 45 11.67 -12.11 -4.46
N LEU A 46 10.68 -12.85 -3.94
CA LEU A 46 10.90 -14.12 -3.24
C LEU A 46 11.43 -15.21 -4.17
N ASP A 47 10.91 -15.30 -5.39
CA ASP A 47 11.43 -16.22 -6.42
C ASP A 47 12.89 -15.91 -6.76
N THR A 48 13.24 -14.63 -6.82
CA THR A 48 14.61 -14.16 -7.05
C THR A 48 15.53 -14.54 -5.90
N ILE A 49 15.08 -14.38 -4.65
CA ILE A 49 15.81 -14.81 -3.44
C ILE A 49 16.09 -16.31 -3.49
N SER A 50 15.06 -17.13 -3.72
CA SER A 50 15.20 -18.59 -3.82
C SER A 50 16.19 -19.00 -4.92
N THR A 51 16.14 -18.31 -6.06
CA THR A 51 17.08 -18.54 -7.16
C THR A 51 18.52 -18.18 -6.78
N LEU A 52 18.74 -17.07 -6.06
CA LEU A 52 20.07 -16.65 -5.60
C LEU A 52 20.64 -17.60 -4.55
N GLU A 53 19.82 -18.04 -3.59
CA GLU A 53 20.22 -19.03 -2.57
C GLU A 53 20.67 -20.34 -3.22
N ARG A 54 19.93 -20.83 -4.22
CA ARG A 54 20.32 -22.02 -4.98
C ARG A 54 21.67 -21.85 -5.70
N LYS A 55 21.87 -20.70 -6.35
CA LYS A 55 23.14 -20.38 -7.06
C LYS A 55 24.34 -20.32 -6.10
N ILE A 56 24.14 -19.81 -4.89
CA ILE A 56 25.19 -19.77 -3.86
C ILE A 56 25.53 -21.20 -3.40
N GLY A 57 24.53 -22.05 -3.17
CA GLY A 57 24.73 -23.45 -2.77
C GLY A 57 25.38 -24.32 -3.84
N GLU A 58 25.10 -24.07 -5.13
CA GLU A 58 25.67 -24.83 -6.25
C GLU A 58 27.13 -24.42 -6.58
N LYS A 59 27.59 -23.22 -6.20
CA LYS A 59 28.88 -22.66 -6.66
C LYS A 59 29.83 -22.23 -5.53
N HIS A 60 30.25 -23.20 -4.71
CA HIS A 60 31.14 -22.99 -3.56
C HIS A 60 32.55 -22.42 -3.85
N HIS A 61 33.00 -22.32 -5.12
CA HIS A 61 34.38 -21.93 -5.48
C HIS A 61 34.49 -20.75 -6.47
N GLU A 62 33.40 -20.04 -6.73
CA GLU A 62 33.41 -18.98 -7.75
C GLU A 62 33.70 -17.59 -7.13
N GLN A 63 34.58 -16.81 -7.78
CA GLN A 63 34.92 -15.42 -7.41
C GLN A 63 33.69 -14.50 -7.28
N ASN A 64 32.56 -14.91 -7.87
CA ASN A 64 31.28 -14.21 -7.87
C ASN A 64 30.40 -14.47 -6.64
N ILE A 65 30.78 -15.36 -5.71
CA ILE A 65 29.91 -15.70 -4.56
C ILE A 65 29.57 -14.48 -3.69
N LYS A 66 30.54 -13.60 -3.43
CA LYS A 66 30.35 -12.36 -2.67
C LYS A 66 29.35 -11.40 -3.34
N VAL A 67 29.27 -11.44 -4.67
CA VAL A 67 28.34 -10.62 -5.44
C VAL A 67 26.92 -11.14 -5.26
N PHE A 68 26.71 -12.46 -5.34
CA PHE A 68 25.42 -13.08 -5.10
C PHE A 68 24.94 -12.90 -3.66
N GLU A 69 25.82 -13.01 -2.67
CA GLU A 69 25.49 -12.74 -1.26
C GLU A 69 25.02 -11.29 -1.05
N GLN A 70 25.70 -10.32 -1.65
CA GLN A 70 25.28 -8.92 -1.56
C GLN A 70 23.94 -8.67 -2.27
N GLN A 71 23.66 -9.33 -3.40
CA GLN A 71 22.37 -9.25 -4.08
C GLN A 71 21.25 -9.90 -3.28
N LEU A 72 21.55 -11.02 -2.61
CA LEU A 72 20.63 -11.72 -1.73
C LEU A 72 20.23 -10.80 -0.56
N ALA A 73 21.20 -10.15 0.10
CA ALA A 73 20.93 -9.21 1.19
C ALA A 73 20.07 -8.01 0.75
N LEU A 74 20.30 -7.46 -0.44
CA LEU A 74 19.48 -6.39 -1.01
C LEU A 74 18.06 -6.87 -1.32
N SER A 75 17.92 -8.06 -1.92
CA SER A 75 16.62 -8.66 -2.23
C SER A 75 15.81 -8.97 -0.96
N HIS A 76 16.44 -9.45 0.12
CA HIS A 76 15.76 -9.61 1.42
C HIS A 76 15.31 -8.28 2.01
N LYS A 77 16.14 -7.23 1.91
CA LYS A 77 15.72 -5.90 2.37
C LYS A 77 14.53 -5.40 1.58
N GLN A 78 14.55 -5.58 0.26
CA GLN A 78 13.45 -5.22 -0.64
C GLN A 78 12.16 -5.98 -0.32
N SER A 79 12.23 -7.30 -0.13
CA SER A 79 11.05 -8.12 0.19
C SER A 79 10.39 -7.69 1.50
N ARG A 80 11.19 -7.29 2.51
CA ARG A 80 10.67 -6.73 3.76
C ARG A 80 9.90 -5.42 3.55
N HIS A 81 10.37 -4.53 2.68
CA HIS A 81 9.64 -3.29 2.36
C HIS A 81 8.33 -3.59 1.62
N PHE A 82 8.32 -4.52 0.66
CA PHE A 82 7.09 -4.94 -0.01
C PHE A 82 6.09 -5.59 0.96
N LEU A 83 6.54 -6.46 1.87
CA LEU A 83 5.70 -7.08 2.89
C LEU A 83 5.10 -6.06 3.86
N ARG A 84 5.89 -5.09 4.31
CA ARG A 84 5.40 -4.03 5.21
C ARG A 84 4.40 -3.12 4.51
N ALA A 85 4.66 -2.71 3.27
CA ALA A 85 3.73 -1.95 2.46
C ALA A 85 2.41 -2.72 2.27
N LEU A 86 2.48 -4.01 1.90
CA LEU A 86 1.30 -4.84 1.71
C LEU A 86 0.45 -4.95 2.99
N ARG A 87 1.08 -5.23 4.14
CA ARG A 87 0.39 -5.28 5.44
C ARG A 87 -0.22 -3.93 5.83
N SER A 88 0.54 -2.84 5.67
CA SER A 88 0.05 -1.49 5.96
C SER A 88 -1.15 -1.13 5.10
N SER A 89 -1.13 -1.44 3.80
CA SER A 89 -2.26 -1.25 2.89
C SER A 89 -3.50 -2.01 3.35
N TYR A 90 -3.36 -3.29 3.74
CA TYR A 90 -4.51 -4.09 4.18
C TYR A 90 -5.13 -3.56 5.47
N VAL A 91 -4.30 -3.19 6.46
CA VAL A 91 -4.78 -2.60 7.73
C VAL A 91 -5.51 -1.29 7.47
N SER A 92 -4.93 -0.44 6.63
CA SER A 92 -5.46 0.86 6.26
C SER A 92 -6.79 0.77 5.48
N LEU A 93 -6.88 -0.13 4.49
CA LEU A 93 -8.12 -0.41 3.77
C LEU A 93 -9.20 -0.97 4.70
N GLY A 94 -8.82 -1.87 5.62
CA GLY A 94 -9.73 -2.40 6.63
C GLY A 94 -10.28 -1.31 7.56
N ALA A 95 -9.42 -0.42 8.04
CA ALA A 95 -9.83 0.72 8.87
C ALA A 95 -10.78 1.66 8.10
N PHE A 96 -10.45 2.00 6.86
CA PHE A 96 -11.32 2.84 6.02
C PHE A 96 -12.69 2.18 5.77
N ALA A 97 -12.71 0.90 5.42
CA ALA A 97 -13.95 0.14 5.22
C ALA A 97 -14.79 0.07 6.51
N PHE A 98 -14.15 -0.15 7.66
CA PHE A 98 -14.81 -0.17 8.96
C PHE A 98 -15.40 1.19 9.34
N SER A 99 -14.70 2.30 9.05
CA SER A 99 -15.25 3.65 9.17
C SER A 99 -16.52 3.85 8.35
N CYS A 100 -16.50 3.47 7.06
CA CYS A 100 -17.69 3.55 6.21
C CYS A 100 -18.84 2.71 6.78
N PHE A 101 -18.55 1.51 7.31
CA PHE A 101 -19.54 0.68 7.97
C PHE A 101 -20.15 1.36 9.21
N LEU A 102 -19.34 1.97 10.08
CA LEU A 102 -19.83 2.70 11.25
C LEU A 102 -20.71 3.90 10.86
N ALA A 103 -20.35 4.62 9.79
CA ALA A 103 -21.15 5.72 9.27
C ALA A 103 -22.52 5.23 8.75
N LEU A 104 -22.54 4.13 7.99
CA LEU A 104 -23.77 3.50 7.51
C LEU A 104 -24.65 2.99 8.66
N LEU A 105 -24.02 2.36 9.67
CA LEU A 105 -24.71 1.89 10.88
C LEU A 105 -25.37 3.05 11.63
N GLY A 106 -24.64 4.14 11.84
CA GLY A 106 -25.16 5.36 12.47
C GLY A 106 -26.32 5.98 11.69
N SER A 107 -26.21 6.02 10.36
CA SER A 107 -27.29 6.48 9.49
C SER A 107 -28.55 5.61 9.57
N ALA A 108 -28.41 4.29 9.73
CA ALA A 108 -29.56 3.39 9.87
C ALA A 108 -30.23 3.50 11.25
N LEU A 109 -29.43 3.67 12.32
CA LEU A 109 -29.91 3.80 13.70
C LEU A 109 -30.74 5.07 13.94
N LEU A 110 -30.46 6.15 13.19
CA LEU A 110 -31.24 7.39 13.17
C LEU A 110 -32.74 7.17 12.90
N LEU A 111 -33.10 6.07 12.22
CA LEU A 111 -34.50 5.75 11.89
C LEU A 111 -35.26 5.08 13.04
N VAL A 112 -34.58 4.60 14.08
CA VAL A 112 -35.16 3.72 15.11
C VAL A 112 -35.00 4.27 16.53
N VAL A 113 -34.00 5.11 16.82
CA VAL A 113 -33.65 5.54 18.19
C VAL A 113 -33.67 7.06 18.37
N THR A 114 -34.33 7.54 19.44
CA THR A 114 -34.32 8.94 19.93
C THR A 114 -33.16 9.12 20.96
N VAL A 115 -32.29 10.13 20.81
CA VAL A 115 -30.81 9.95 20.81
C VAL A 115 -30.02 10.29 22.10
N ASN A 116 -28.95 9.51 22.37
CA ASN A 116 -27.68 9.97 22.99
C ASN A 116 -26.38 9.28 22.45
N ILE A 117 -26.47 8.35 21.48
CA ILE A 117 -25.36 7.46 21.04
C ILE A 117 -24.84 7.77 19.61
N ILE A 118 -25.52 8.63 18.85
CA ILE A 118 -25.20 8.85 17.42
C ILE A 118 -24.01 9.80 17.23
N GLU A 119 -23.92 10.88 18.01
CA GLU A 119 -22.78 11.80 17.96
C GLU A 119 -21.41 11.12 18.19
N PRO A 120 -21.21 10.29 19.24
CA PRO A 120 -19.92 9.65 19.44
C PRO A 120 -19.57 8.68 18.30
N LEU A 121 -20.56 8.00 17.70
CA LEU A 121 -20.34 7.08 16.58
C LEU A 121 -19.84 7.81 15.33
N ALA A 122 -20.40 9.00 15.04
CA ALA A 122 -19.96 9.84 13.94
C ALA A 122 -18.50 10.31 14.14
N VAL A 123 -18.16 10.76 15.34
CA VAL A 123 -16.79 11.19 15.69
C VAL A 123 -15.80 10.03 15.55
N ILE A 124 -16.14 8.84 16.07
CA ILE A 124 -15.30 7.65 15.94
C ILE A 124 -15.08 7.28 14.46
N SER A 125 -16.14 7.28 13.65
CA SER A 125 -16.02 6.96 12.23
C SER A 125 -15.06 7.92 11.51
N LEU A 126 -15.14 9.23 11.80
CA LEU A 126 -14.25 10.23 11.19
C LEU A 126 -12.77 9.96 11.49
N PHE A 127 -12.43 9.67 12.76
CA PHE A 127 -11.05 9.38 13.14
C PHE A 127 -10.53 8.08 12.54
N VAL A 128 -11.35 7.02 12.56
CA VAL A 128 -10.99 5.72 11.98
C VAL A 128 -10.79 5.83 10.47
N GLY A 129 -11.67 6.55 9.77
CA GLY A 129 -11.56 6.78 8.33
C GLY A 129 -10.32 7.59 7.97
N GLY A 130 -10.04 8.65 8.71
CA GLY A 130 -8.83 9.47 8.55
C GLY A 130 -7.54 8.67 8.77
N ALA A 131 -7.49 7.86 9.84
CA ALA A 131 -6.37 6.95 10.08
C ALA A 131 -6.19 5.93 8.95
N GLY A 132 -7.30 5.44 8.39
CA GLY A 132 -7.31 4.64 7.17
C GLY A 132 -6.58 5.33 6.03
N VAL A 133 -7.01 6.54 5.63
CA VAL A 133 -6.40 7.28 4.51
C VAL A 133 -4.91 7.56 4.74
N LEU A 134 -4.51 7.97 5.95
CA LEU A 134 -3.09 8.20 6.27
C LEU A 134 -2.25 6.92 6.17
N GLY A 135 -2.80 5.77 6.56
CA GLY A 135 -2.16 4.47 6.38
C GLY A 135 -1.92 4.10 4.90
N LEU A 136 -2.79 4.53 3.97
CA LEU A 136 -2.60 4.31 2.53
C LEU A 136 -1.42 5.13 2.00
N VAL A 137 -1.30 6.37 2.47
CA VAL A 137 -0.17 7.26 2.14
C VAL A 137 1.13 6.66 2.66
N TRP A 138 1.14 6.19 3.90
CA TRP A 138 2.30 5.53 4.50
C TRP A 138 2.73 4.29 3.71
N SER A 139 1.78 3.44 3.34
CA SER A 139 2.05 2.26 2.52
C SER A 139 2.66 2.63 1.16
N SER A 140 2.12 3.66 0.51
CA SER A 140 2.63 4.16 -0.77
C SER A 140 4.09 4.62 -0.66
N PHE A 141 4.45 5.22 0.48
CA PHE A 141 5.84 5.61 0.75
C PHE A 141 6.76 4.40 0.95
N GLU A 142 6.35 3.37 1.70
CA GLU A 142 7.16 2.15 1.84
C GLU A 142 7.35 1.42 0.49
N LEU A 143 6.34 1.46 -0.39
CA LEU A 143 6.44 0.92 -1.74
C LEU A 143 7.45 1.69 -2.60
N PHE A 144 7.46 3.02 -2.50
CA PHE A 144 8.45 3.86 -3.17
C PHE A 144 9.88 3.50 -2.74
N LEU A 145 10.10 3.33 -1.43
CA LEU A 145 11.39 2.89 -0.89
C LEU A 145 11.79 1.50 -1.40
N ALA A 146 10.85 0.56 -1.49
CA ALA A 146 11.11 -0.76 -2.08
C ALA A 146 11.52 -0.66 -3.55
N SER A 147 10.87 0.23 -4.32
CA SER A 147 11.17 0.45 -5.73
C SER A 147 12.57 1.01 -5.96
N GLN A 148 13.04 1.89 -5.07
CA GLN A 148 14.41 2.43 -5.13
C GLN A 148 15.47 1.34 -4.94
N ILE A 149 15.20 0.30 -4.15
CA ILE A 149 16.14 -0.82 -3.98
C ILE A 149 16.25 -1.62 -5.29
N THR A 150 15.15 -1.79 -6.03
CA THR A 150 15.15 -2.43 -7.36
C THR A 150 16.15 -1.76 -8.30
N VAL A 151 16.15 -0.41 -8.33
CA VAL A 151 17.05 0.37 -9.20
C VAL A 151 18.50 0.10 -8.85
N ARG A 152 18.84 0.10 -7.55
CA ARG A 152 20.21 -0.22 -7.10
C ARG A 152 20.65 -1.63 -7.46
N ILE A 153 19.74 -2.61 -7.40
CA ILE A 153 20.02 -3.98 -7.84
C ILE A 153 20.28 -4.01 -9.36
N MET A 154 19.50 -3.28 -10.16
CA MET A 154 19.68 -3.18 -11.61
C MET A 154 21.02 -2.53 -12.00
N GLU A 155 21.37 -1.40 -11.39
CA GLU A 155 22.65 -0.72 -11.63
C GLU A 155 23.83 -1.66 -11.33
N LYS A 156 23.74 -2.39 -10.22
CA LYS A 156 24.76 -3.37 -9.84
C LYS A 156 24.86 -4.52 -10.83
N ASN A 157 23.73 -5.09 -11.26
CA ASN A 157 23.70 -6.14 -12.29
C ASN A 157 24.34 -5.67 -13.60
N TYR A 158 24.03 -4.46 -14.05
CA TYR A 158 24.61 -3.88 -15.25
C TYR A 158 26.14 -3.74 -15.13
N SER A 159 26.65 -3.26 -13.99
CA SER A 159 28.10 -3.13 -13.77
C SER A 159 28.84 -4.46 -13.86
N LEU A 160 28.25 -5.55 -13.34
CA LEU A 160 28.86 -6.88 -13.34
C LEU A 160 28.89 -7.51 -14.73
N THR A 161 27.81 -7.36 -15.51
CA THR A 161 27.77 -7.84 -16.89
C THR A 161 28.77 -7.09 -17.76
N LYS A 162 28.93 -5.77 -17.55
CA LYS A 162 29.93 -4.97 -18.26
C LYS A 162 31.37 -5.44 -17.95
N PHE A 163 31.72 -5.58 -16.68
CA PHE A 163 33.05 -6.09 -16.28
C PHE A 163 33.33 -7.50 -16.82
N ASN A 164 32.33 -8.38 -16.84
CA ASN A 164 32.51 -9.72 -17.38
C ASN A 164 32.68 -9.72 -18.91
N ASN A 165 32.02 -8.81 -19.63
CA ASN A 165 32.23 -8.64 -21.07
C ASN A 165 33.62 -8.06 -21.38
N ASP A 166 34.09 -7.10 -20.58
CA ASP A 166 35.41 -6.48 -20.75
C ASP A 166 36.56 -7.44 -20.40
N ALA A 167 36.32 -8.50 -19.62
CA ALA A 167 37.31 -9.52 -19.26
C ALA A 167 37.42 -10.67 -20.28
N ILE A 168 36.53 -10.74 -21.27
CA ILE A 168 36.48 -11.80 -22.30
C ILE A 168 37.09 -11.31 -23.63
N ILE A 169 37.46 -10.03 -23.74
CA ILE A 169 38.16 -9.41 -24.88
C ILE A 169 39.63 -9.20 -24.52
#